data_AF-A0A950AGM3-F1
#
_entry.id   AF-A0A950AGM3-F1
#
_cell.length_a   1.000
_cell.length_b   1.000
_cell.length_c   1.000
_cell.angle_alpha   90.00
_cell.angle_beta   90.00
_cell.angle_gamma   90.00
#
_symmetry.space_group_name_H-M   'P 1'
#
loop_
_entity.id
_entity.type
_entity.pdbx_description
1 polymer ?
#
loop_
_entity_poly.entity_id
_entity_poly.type
_entity_poly.pdbx_seq_one_letter_code
_entity_poly.pdbx_strand_id
1 'polypeptide(L)'
;MASENWIRASIVSSALFETSKGVAASLPDPADPTKRKGWQRLLEYFHLAAPGLWSDDDITRFRGNIPDWCGIFALWTIKTGGVSWTGTWRMSRGIAAVSGMIPTTSPQPGDVACVAEDPQHMALVYAVTGNSILTIDGNSTNGGVTGPNGPKARTSFTAGFYTAFLSPVGTWNVQVGPWTWIYTFHKDGTAKWTDIRQPPTQSGGGKWDNTGDFLEISWDSWTDVRGDKHPGSQEQWDLPLKFSGQQGTLIGQGRIITASKLR
;
A
#
# COMPACT_ATOMS: atom_id res chain seq x y z
N MET A 1 7.45 7.67 13.38
CA MET A 1 6.36 7.27 12.47
C MET A 1 6.02 5.81 12.75
N ALA A 2 4.83 5.33 12.39
CA ALA A 2 4.51 3.93 12.54
C ALA A 2 5.23 3.09 11.47
N SER A 3 5.75 1.93 11.84
CA SER A 3 6.45 1.01 10.95
C SER A 3 5.52 0.39 9.91
N GLU A 4 6.06 -0.13 8.80
CA GLU A 4 5.23 -0.79 7.77
C GLU A 4 4.43 -1.96 8.38
N ASN A 5 5.08 -2.75 9.25
CA ASN A 5 4.44 -3.87 9.94
C ASN A 5 3.26 -3.40 10.82
N TRP A 6 3.41 -2.28 11.52
CA TRP A 6 2.33 -1.70 12.30
C TRP A 6 1.16 -1.24 11.42
N ILE A 7 1.47 -0.59 10.29
CA ILE A 7 0.43 -0.14 9.34
C ILE A 7 -0.32 -1.34 8.78
N ARG A 8 0.39 -2.39 8.32
CA ARG A 8 -0.23 -3.63 7.84
C ARG A 8 -1.12 -4.28 8.89
N ALA A 9 -0.64 -4.36 10.13
CA ALA A 9 -1.44 -4.86 11.26
C ALA A 9 -2.68 -4.00 11.51
N SER A 10 -2.56 -2.68 11.39
CA SER A 10 -3.69 -1.75 11.51
C SER A 10 -4.72 -1.95 10.40
N ILE A 11 -4.29 -2.11 9.14
CA ILE A 11 -5.18 -2.41 8.01
C ILE A 11 -5.99 -3.68 8.27
N VAL A 12 -5.30 -4.75 8.69
CA VAL A 12 -5.93 -6.04 8.99
C VAL A 12 -6.87 -5.93 10.19
N SER A 13 -6.46 -5.21 11.24
CA SER A 13 -7.28 -5.01 12.44
C SER A 13 -8.57 -4.24 12.14
N SER A 14 -8.49 -3.19 11.31
CA SER A 14 -9.69 -2.46 10.86
C SER A 14 -10.65 -3.36 10.09
N ALA A 15 -10.14 -4.22 9.21
CA ALA A 15 -10.97 -5.16 8.47
C ALA A 15 -11.63 -6.22 9.37
N LEU A 16 -10.86 -6.80 10.30
CA LEU A 16 -11.37 -7.76 11.27
C LEU A 16 -12.45 -7.17 12.15
N PHE A 17 -12.29 -5.92 12.58
CA PHE A 17 -13.28 -5.24 13.40
C PHE A 17 -14.65 -5.17 12.70
N GLU A 18 -14.68 -4.96 11.39
CA GLU A 18 -15.91 -4.88 10.61
C GLU A 18 -16.67 -6.20 10.47
N THR A 19 -16.00 -7.36 10.60
CA THR A 19 -16.69 -8.66 10.55
C THR A 19 -17.69 -8.80 11.71
N SER A 20 -17.45 -8.09 12.82
CA SER A 20 -18.34 -8.08 13.99
C SER A 20 -19.48 -7.05 13.92
N LYS A 21 -19.46 -6.13 12.95
CA LYS A 21 -20.42 -5.01 12.86
C LYS A 21 -21.74 -5.38 12.20
N GLY A 22 -21.84 -6.58 11.63
CA GLY A 22 -23.08 -7.09 11.06
C GLY A 22 -23.56 -6.32 9.83
N VAL A 23 -22.66 -5.65 9.10
CA VAL A 23 -22.95 -5.04 7.80
C VAL A 23 -23.44 -6.14 6.86
N ALA A 24 -24.60 -5.93 6.23
CA ALA A 24 -25.18 -6.83 5.24
C ALA A 24 -26.05 -6.01 4.28
N ALA A 25 -25.42 -5.47 3.25
CA ALA A 25 -26.04 -4.54 2.30
C ALA A 25 -27.24 -5.12 1.54
N SER A 26 -27.32 -6.44 1.41
CA SER A 26 -28.44 -7.13 0.76
C SER A 26 -29.59 -7.44 1.72
N LEU A 27 -29.52 -7.01 2.97
CA LEU A 27 -30.58 -7.17 3.96
C LEU A 27 -31.10 -5.80 4.43
N PRO A 28 -32.40 -5.68 4.73
CA PRO A 28 -32.94 -4.49 5.36
C PRO A 28 -32.45 -4.37 6.81
N ASP A 29 -32.31 -3.14 7.29
CA ASP A 29 -32.02 -2.86 8.69
C ASP A 29 -33.25 -3.23 9.55
N PRO A 30 -33.08 -3.96 10.66
CA PRO A 30 -34.21 -4.39 11.49
C PRO A 30 -34.92 -3.22 12.19
N ALA A 31 -34.23 -2.09 12.44
CA ALA A 31 -34.82 -0.91 13.06
C ALA A 31 -35.47 0.03 12.04
N ASP A 32 -35.00 0.01 10.78
CA ASP A 32 -35.56 0.79 9.69
C ASP A 32 -35.47 -0.01 8.37
N PRO A 33 -36.52 -0.77 8.01
CA PRO A 33 -36.51 -1.62 6.81
C PRO A 33 -36.36 -0.86 5.48
N THR A 34 -36.45 0.47 5.49
CA THR A 34 -36.18 1.31 4.31
C THR A 34 -34.68 1.48 4.05
N LYS A 35 -33.82 1.10 5.01
CA LYS A 35 -32.37 1.21 4.96
C LYS A 35 -31.69 -0.16 4.93
N ARG A 36 -30.45 -0.19 4.44
CA ARG A 36 -29.62 -1.40 4.45
C ARG A 36 -29.08 -1.66 5.85
N LYS A 37 -28.95 -2.94 6.23
CA LYS A 37 -28.33 -3.31 7.49
C LYS A 37 -26.86 -2.86 7.53
N GLY A 38 -26.53 -1.99 8.47
CA GLY A 38 -25.19 -1.41 8.60
C GLY A 38 -24.91 -0.24 7.65
N TRP A 39 -25.95 0.46 7.18
CA TRP A 39 -25.83 1.60 6.25
C TRP A 39 -24.86 2.70 6.70
N GLN A 40 -24.73 3.00 8.01
CA GLN A 40 -23.75 3.99 8.48
C GLN A 40 -22.32 3.57 8.16
N ARG A 41 -21.98 2.28 8.35
CA ARG A 41 -20.65 1.74 8.02
C ARG A 41 -20.42 1.78 6.50
N LEU A 42 -21.44 1.45 5.70
CA LEU A 42 -21.35 1.56 4.24
C LEU A 42 -21.05 3.00 3.81
N LEU A 43 -21.70 4.01 4.39
CA LEU A 43 -21.37 5.41 4.12
C LEU A 43 -19.92 5.74 4.44
N GLU A 44 -19.40 5.29 5.59
CA GLU A 44 -17.99 5.49 5.96
C GLU A 44 -17.03 4.86 4.93
N TYR A 45 -17.34 3.65 4.45
CA TYR A 45 -16.52 2.99 3.44
C TYR A 45 -16.47 3.80 2.15
N PHE A 46 -17.65 4.19 1.65
CA PHE A 46 -17.78 4.89 0.38
C PHE A 46 -17.25 6.31 0.45
N HIS A 47 -17.48 7.06 1.53
CA HIS A 47 -17.00 8.43 1.67
C HIS A 47 -15.48 8.50 1.72
N LEU A 48 -14.80 7.54 2.35
CA LEU A 48 -13.34 7.55 2.42
C LEU A 48 -12.68 6.96 1.16
N ALA A 49 -13.20 5.85 0.64
CA ALA A 49 -12.57 5.13 -0.46
C ALA A 49 -13.08 5.58 -1.85
N ALA A 50 -14.31 6.05 -1.96
CA ALA A 50 -15.00 6.35 -3.21
C ALA A 50 -15.83 7.66 -3.17
N PRO A 51 -15.28 8.78 -2.65
CA PRO A 51 -16.04 10.00 -2.40
C PRO A 51 -16.74 10.52 -3.66
N GLY A 52 -18.04 10.79 -3.54
CA GLY A 52 -18.87 11.40 -4.58
C GLY A 52 -19.18 10.50 -5.79
N LEU A 53 -18.78 9.22 -5.78
CA LEU A 53 -19.11 8.29 -6.87
C LEU A 53 -20.54 7.76 -6.80
N TRP A 54 -21.11 7.68 -5.60
CA TRP A 54 -22.49 7.27 -5.36
C TRP A 54 -23.16 8.24 -4.40
N SER A 55 -24.48 8.42 -4.55
CA SER A 55 -25.24 9.23 -3.62
C SER A 55 -25.42 8.48 -2.29
N ASP A 56 -25.50 9.23 -1.19
CA ASP A 56 -25.80 8.65 0.13
C ASP A 56 -27.12 7.89 0.13
N ASP A 57 -28.08 8.31 -0.69
CA ASP A 57 -29.39 7.67 -0.83
C ASP A 57 -29.26 6.26 -1.43
N ASP A 58 -28.38 6.09 -2.43
CA ASP A 58 -28.14 4.78 -3.07
C ASP A 58 -27.40 3.83 -2.13
N ILE A 59 -26.46 4.36 -1.34
CA ILE A 59 -25.71 3.59 -0.33
C ILE A 59 -26.62 3.20 0.83
N THR A 60 -27.51 4.10 1.26
CA THR A 60 -28.31 3.94 2.48
C THR A 60 -29.58 3.14 2.27
N ARG A 61 -30.34 3.43 1.21
CA ARG A 61 -31.68 2.85 1.05
C ARG A 61 -31.63 1.40 0.62
N PHE A 62 -32.51 0.60 1.21
CA PHE A 62 -32.78 -0.76 0.78
C PHE A 62 -33.75 -0.75 -0.41
N ARG A 63 -33.23 -0.37 -1.58
CA ARG A 63 -33.92 -0.48 -2.87
C ARG A 63 -32.93 -1.01 -3.91
N GLY A 64 -33.22 -2.18 -4.47
CA GLY A 64 -32.35 -2.83 -5.46
C GLY A 64 -30.91 -3.12 -4.96
N ASN A 65 -30.01 -3.36 -5.90
CA ASN A 65 -28.62 -3.68 -5.64
C ASN A 65 -27.76 -2.41 -5.57
N ILE A 66 -26.77 -2.40 -4.68
CA ILE A 66 -25.66 -1.44 -4.74
C ILE A 66 -24.54 -2.02 -5.62
N PRO A 67 -23.65 -1.18 -6.18
CA PRO A 67 -22.43 -1.66 -6.83
C PRO A 67 -21.67 -2.64 -5.94
N ASP A 68 -20.96 -3.59 -6.57
CA ASP A 68 -20.03 -4.44 -5.83
C ASP A 68 -18.96 -3.59 -5.15
N TRP A 69 -18.96 -3.66 -3.82
CA TRP A 69 -18.16 -2.78 -2.97
C TRP A 69 -17.02 -3.52 -2.26
N CYS A 70 -16.72 -4.75 -2.65
CA CYS A 70 -15.61 -5.53 -2.09
C CYS A 70 -14.25 -4.82 -2.22
N GLY A 71 -13.99 -4.20 -3.38
CA GLY A 71 -12.80 -3.36 -3.60
C GLY A 71 -12.83 -2.01 -2.88
N ILE A 72 -14.01 -1.41 -2.70
CA ILE A 72 -14.20 -0.17 -1.91
C ILE A 72 -13.86 -0.45 -0.45
N PHE A 73 -14.33 -1.57 0.10
CA PHE A 73 -14.00 -2.02 1.45
C PHE A 73 -12.50 -2.24 1.62
N ALA A 74 -11.85 -2.97 0.70
CA ALA A 74 -10.41 -3.19 0.77
C ALA A 74 -9.61 -1.87 0.71
N LEU A 75 -10.03 -0.89 -0.09
CA LEU A 75 -9.39 0.43 -0.11
C LEU A 75 -9.68 1.24 1.16
N TRP A 76 -10.88 1.13 1.73
CA TRP A 76 -11.23 1.77 3.01
C TRP A 76 -10.36 1.23 4.15
N THR A 77 -10.14 -0.08 4.24
CA THR A 77 -9.28 -0.67 5.29
C THR A 77 -7.83 -0.20 5.15
N ILE A 78 -7.31 -0.13 3.92
CA ILE A 78 -5.97 0.40 3.62
C ILE A 78 -5.82 1.84 4.11
N LYS A 79 -6.76 2.72 3.75
CA LYS A 79 -6.75 4.12 4.17
C LYS A 79 -6.90 4.27 5.69
N THR A 80 -7.82 3.51 6.29
CA THR A 80 -8.07 3.53 7.74
C THR A 80 -6.85 3.04 8.53
N GLY A 81 -6.09 2.08 7.99
CA GLY A 81 -4.84 1.60 8.57
C GLY A 81 -3.65 2.55 8.47
N GLY A 82 -3.82 3.74 7.88
CA GLY A 82 -2.80 4.80 7.83
C GLY A 82 -2.19 5.06 6.45
N VAL A 83 -2.63 4.36 5.41
CA VAL A 83 -2.11 4.53 4.03
C VAL A 83 -2.89 5.61 3.27
N SER A 84 -2.71 6.86 3.70
CA SER A 84 -3.44 8.01 3.15
C SER A 84 -2.96 8.46 1.76
N TRP A 85 -1.79 8.02 1.31
CA TRP A 85 -1.22 8.39 -0.01
C TRP A 85 -1.85 7.64 -1.19
N THR A 86 -2.72 6.66 -0.93
CA THR A 86 -3.49 6.01 -2.00
C THR A 86 -4.55 6.95 -2.56
N GLY A 87 -4.81 6.85 -3.85
CA GLY A 87 -5.92 7.54 -4.51
C GLY A 87 -7.29 7.03 -4.05
N THR A 88 -8.33 7.43 -4.76
CA THR A 88 -9.70 6.95 -4.54
C THR A 88 -10.09 5.91 -5.58
N TRP A 89 -11.14 5.15 -5.28
CA TRP A 89 -11.77 4.21 -6.19
C TRP A 89 -12.16 4.87 -7.50
N ARG A 90 -12.18 4.08 -8.58
CA ARG A 90 -12.61 4.52 -9.91
C ARG A 90 -13.59 3.48 -10.46
N MET A 91 -14.78 3.94 -10.83
CA MET A 91 -15.82 3.08 -11.41
C MET A 91 -15.26 2.27 -12.58
N SER A 92 -15.60 0.97 -12.61
CA SER A 92 -15.27 0.02 -13.70
C SER A 92 -13.78 -0.19 -13.99
N ARG A 93 -12.88 0.18 -13.07
CA ARG A 93 -11.42 -0.01 -13.27
C ARG A 93 -10.73 -0.82 -12.16
N GLY A 94 -11.45 -1.13 -11.08
CA GLY A 94 -10.91 -1.95 -9.98
C GLY A 94 -9.75 -1.30 -9.22
N ILE A 95 -9.13 -2.09 -8.35
CA ILE A 95 -8.02 -1.65 -7.48
C ILE A 95 -6.76 -1.27 -8.27
N ALA A 96 -6.55 -1.88 -9.44
CA ALA A 96 -5.40 -1.64 -10.31
C ALA A 96 -5.30 -0.19 -10.82
N ALA A 97 -6.44 0.53 -10.86
CA ALA A 97 -6.51 1.90 -11.33
C ALA A 97 -6.40 2.95 -10.21
N VAL A 98 -6.31 2.51 -8.95
CA VAL A 98 -6.16 3.38 -7.79
C VAL A 98 -4.71 3.82 -7.69
N SER A 99 -4.46 5.14 -7.70
CA SER A 99 -3.10 5.67 -7.56
C SER A 99 -2.46 5.18 -6.26
N GLY A 100 -1.18 4.80 -6.30
CA GLY A 100 -0.46 4.25 -5.14
C GLY A 100 -0.67 2.75 -4.90
N MET A 101 -1.63 2.11 -5.56
CA MET A 101 -1.72 0.64 -5.59
C MET A 101 -0.82 0.09 -6.70
N ILE A 102 0.01 -0.89 -6.39
CA ILE A 102 0.93 -1.52 -7.34
C ILE A 102 0.79 -3.04 -7.32
N PRO A 103 0.94 -3.73 -8.47
CA PRO A 103 0.94 -5.19 -8.50
C PRO A 103 2.08 -5.78 -7.65
N THR A 104 1.82 -6.89 -6.97
CA THR A 104 2.84 -7.64 -6.21
C THR A 104 2.78 -9.15 -6.48
N THR A 105 3.96 -9.76 -6.53
CA THR A 105 4.14 -11.22 -6.58
C THR A 105 4.60 -11.78 -5.23
N SER A 106 4.53 -11.00 -4.16
CA SER A 106 4.85 -11.42 -2.81
C SER A 106 3.81 -10.82 -1.88
N PRO A 107 2.56 -11.33 -1.92
CA PRO A 107 1.48 -10.75 -1.11
C PRO A 107 1.81 -10.89 0.37
N GLN A 108 1.38 -9.89 1.14
CA GLN A 108 1.51 -9.82 2.59
C GLN A 108 0.17 -9.43 3.21
N PRO A 109 -0.02 -9.67 4.52
CA PRO A 109 -1.15 -9.10 5.26
C PRO A 109 -1.31 -7.59 4.98
N GLY A 110 -2.56 -7.17 4.75
CA GLY A 110 -2.90 -5.80 4.37
C GLY A 110 -2.86 -5.49 2.87
N ASP A 111 -2.40 -6.43 2.03
CA ASP A 111 -2.51 -6.31 0.57
C ASP A 111 -3.93 -6.69 0.08
N VAL A 112 -4.21 -6.47 -1.21
CA VAL A 112 -5.48 -6.84 -1.86
C VAL A 112 -5.28 -8.03 -2.78
N ALA A 113 -6.05 -9.08 -2.59
CA ALA A 113 -6.12 -10.23 -3.47
C ALA A 113 -7.30 -10.08 -4.43
N CYS A 114 -7.09 -10.34 -5.72
CA CYS A 114 -8.09 -10.10 -6.77
C CYS A 114 -8.38 -11.36 -7.58
N VAL A 115 -9.65 -11.62 -7.84
CA VAL A 115 -10.10 -12.69 -8.76
C VAL A 115 -10.60 -12.06 -10.04
N ALA A 116 -10.15 -12.56 -11.19
CA ALA A 116 -10.63 -12.13 -12.50
C ALA A 116 -12.01 -12.75 -12.77
N GLU A 117 -13.04 -12.18 -12.13
CA GLU A 117 -14.46 -12.44 -12.40
C GLU A 117 -15.09 -11.20 -13.04
N ASP A 118 -16.28 -11.34 -13.63
CA ASP A 118 -17.13 -10.22 -14.02
C ASP A 118 -18.42 -10.27 -13.20
N PRO A 119 -18.58 -9.39 -12.19
CA PRO A 119 -17.68 -8.32 -11.77
C PRO A 119 -16.45 -8.82 -10.99
N GLN A 120 -15.36 -8.06 -11.03
CA GLN A 120 -14.09 -8.44 -10.37
C GLN A 120 -14.25 -8.48 -8.85
N HIS A 121 -13.91 -9.61 -8.22
CA HIS A 121 -13.91 -9.71 -6.75
C HIS A 121 -12.56 -9.33 -6.16
N MET A 122 -12.57 -8.55 -5.08
CA MET A 122 -11.39 -8.18 -4.30
C MET A 122 -11.60 -8.50 -2.83
N ALA A 123 -10.55 -8.99 -2.19
CA ALA A 123 -10.55 -9.23 -0.75
C ALA A 123 -9.23 -8.75 -0.14
N LEU A 124 -9.28 -8.35 1.12
CA LEU A 124 -8.07 -8.00 1.87
C LEU A 124 -7.33 -9.30 2.23
N VAL A 125 -6.02 -9.35 2.01
CA VAL A 125 -5.15 -10.42 2.49
C VAL A 125 -5.06 -10.32 4.01
N TYR A 126 -5.60 -11.31 4.71
CA TYR A 126 -5.49 -11.46 6.17
C TYR A 126 -4.15 -12.11 6.55
N ALA A 127 -3.83 -13.23 5.92
CA ALA A 127 -2.63 -14.01 6.19
C ALA A 127 -2.14 -14.75 4.95
N VAL A 128 -0.83 -15.01 4.90
CA VAL A 128 -0.19 -15.85 3.88
C VAL A 128 0.48 -17.02 4.58
N THR A 129 0.06 -18.24 4.25
CA THR A 129 0.56 -19.48 4.84
C THR A 129 1.07 -20.39 3.74
N GLY A 130 2.38 -20.35 3.49
CA GLY A 130 2.99 -21.04 2.34
C GLY A 130 2.40 -20.53 1.02
N ASN A 131 1.77 -21.43 0.26
CA ASN A 131 1.09 -21.09 -1.00
C ASN A 131 -0.43 -20.84 -0.83
N SER A 132 -0.88 -20.61 0.39
CA SER A 132 -2.29 -20.34 0.71
C SER A 132 -2.49 -18.93 1.24
N ILE A 133 -3.65 -18.34 0.93
CA ILE A 133 -4.06 -17.00 1.34
C ILE A 133 -5.36 -17.11 2.14
N LEU A 134 -5.41 -16.43 3.29
CA LEU A 134 -6.65 -16.16 4.01
C LEU A 134 -7.07 -14.72 3.73
N THR A 135 -8.36 -14.47 3.58
CA THR A 135 -8.89 -13.16 3.20
C THR A 135 -9.97 -12.63 4.12
N ILE A 136 -10.18 -11.32 4.14
CA ILE A 136 -11.39 -10.69 4.68
C ILE A 136 -12.10 -10.02 3.50
N ASP A 137 -13.36 -10.37 3.30
CA ASP A 137 -14.12 -10.06 2.10
C ASP A 137 -15.20 -9.05 2.46
N GLY A 138 -15.24 -7.92 1.75
CA GLY A 138 -16.42 -7.05 1.72
C GLY A 138 -17.41 -7.55 0.66
N ASN A 139 -18.68 -7.15 0.77
CA ASN A 139 -19.74 -7.52 -0.17
C ASN A 139 -19.82 -9.03 -0.49
N SER A 140 -19.61 -9.88 0.51
CA SER A 140 -19.66 -11.33 0.35
C SER A 140 -21.09 -11.84 0.59
N THR A 141 -21.27 -12.94 1.33
CA THR A 141 -22.59 -13.50 1.69
C THR A 141 -23.54 -12.42 2.23
N ASN A 142 -24.73 -12.31 1.62
CA ASN A 142 -25.74 -11.28 1.93
C ASN A 142 -25.24 -9.83 1.81
N GLY A 143 -24.22 -9.60 0.97
CA GLY A 143 -23.56 -8.31 0.85
C GLY A 143 -22.93 -7.90 2.16
N GLY A 144 -22.31 -8.83 2.91
CA GLY A 144 -21.72 -8.54 4.22
C GLY A 144 -20.19 -8.49 4.21
N VAL A 145 -19.62 -8.08 5.35
CA VAL A 145 -18.18 -8.25 5.62
C VAL A 145 -17.98 -9.62 6.28
N THR A 146 -17.15 -10.47 5.70
CA THR A 146 -16.89 -11.83 6.21
C THR A 146 -15.40 -12.11 6.31
N GLY A 147 -15.04 -13.03 7.21
CA GLY A 147 -13.69 -13.59 7.31
C GLY A 147 -13.15 -13.64 8.73
N PRO A 148 -11.91 -14.14 8.91
CA PRO A 148 -11.03 -14.64 7.86
C PRO A 148 -11.60 -15.85 7.08
N ASN A 149 -11.59 -15.78 5.76
CA ASN A 149 -12.05 -16.80 4.83
C ASN A 149 -10.84 -17.56 4.24
N GLY A 150 -11.00 -18.84 3.95
CA GLY A 150 -9.94 -19.69 3.37
C GLY A 150 -9.48 -20.81 4.32
N PRO A 151 -8.29 -21.40 4.11
CA PRO A 151 -7.26 -21.00 3.13
C PRO A 151 -7.67 -21.26 1.67
N LYS A 152 -7.36 -20.31 0.78
CA LYS A 152 -7.48 -20.47 -0.69
C LYS A 152 -6.08 -20.60 -1.30
N ALA A 153 -5.94 -21.39 -2.36
CA ALA A 153 -4.67 -21.46 -3.09
C ALA A 153 -4.32 -20.10 -3.68
N ARG A 154 -3.04 -19.74 -3.70
CA ARG A 154 -2.56 -18.48 -4.27
C ARG A 154 -2.96 -18.31 -5.75
N THR A 155 -3.07 -19.42 -6.48
CA THR A 155 -3.50 -19.45 -7.88
C THR A 155 -4.99 -19.18 -8.08
N SER A 156 -5.82 -19.21 -7.02
CA SER A 156 -7.23 -18.83 -7.09
C SER A 156 -7.45 -17.33 -7.29
N PHE A 157 -6.44 -16.50 -7.04
CA PHE A 157 -6.48 -15.05 -7.25
C PHE A 157 -5.98 -14.70 -8.66
N THR A 158 -6.82 -15.03 -9.65
CA THR A 158 -6.47 -15.01 -11.07
C THR A 158 -6.17 -13.61 -11.63
N ALA A 159 -6.62 -12.53 -10.96
CA ALA A 159 -6.26 -11.16 -11.31
C ALA A 159 -5.02 -10.64 -10.54
N GLY A 160 -4.43 -11.47 -9.69
CA GLY A 160 -3.20 -11.16 -8.96
C GLY A 160 -3.44 -10.48 -7.61
N PHE A 161 -2.38 -9.81 -7.13
CA PHE A 161 -2.34 -9.12 -5.85
C PHE A 161 -1.85 -7.70 -6.03
N TYR A 162 -2.34 -6.79 -5.18
CA TYR A 162 -1.97 -5.38 -5.18
C TYR A 162 -1.58 -4.94 -3.78
N THR A 163 -0.52 -4.14 -3.68
CA THR A 163 -0.03 -3.58 -2.43
C THR A 163 -0.01 -2.06 -2.50
N ALA A 164 -0.15 -1.40 -1.36
CA ALA A 164 0.01 0.06 -1.23
C ALA A 164 1.43 0.46 -0.78
N PHE A 165 2.32 -0.53 -0.63
CA PHE A 165 3.66 -0.37 -0.07
C PHE A 165 4.71 -0.48 -1.18
N LEU A 166 5.54 0.56 -1.31
CA LEU A 166 6.56 0.61 -2.36
C LEU A 166 7.78 -0.23 -1.99
N SER A 167 8.27 -0.98 -2.97
CA SER A 167 9.62 -1.55 -2.89
C SER A 167 10.68 -0.46 -3.10
N PRO A 168 11.79 -0.46 -2.35
CA PRO A 168 12.94 0.41 -2.64
C PRO A 168 13.56 0.12 -4.00
N VAL A 169 13.44 -1.12 -4.50
CA VAL A 169 14.04 -1.56 -5.77
C VAL A 169 13.63 -0.64 -6.93
N GLY A 170 14.61 -0.23 -7.72
CA GLY A 170 14.46 0.71 -8.83
C GLY A 170 15.30 1.97 -8.64
N THR A 171 15.04 2.97 -9.47
CA THR A 171 15.83 4.21 -9.51
C THR A 171 15.10 5.35 -8.82
N TRP A 172 15.85 6.16 -8.08
CA TRP A 172 15.35 7.28 -7.28
C TRP A 172 16.18 8.52 -7.56
N ASN A 173 15.49 9.66 -7.68
CA ASN A 173 16.11 10.97 -7.60
C ASN A 173 16.14 11.39 -6.13
N VAL A 174 17.35 11.61 -5.59
CA VAL A 174 17.57 11.81 -4.16
C VAL A 174 18.29 13.12 -3.93
N GLN A 175 17.72 13.97 -3.08
CA GLN A 175 18.31 15.22 -2.63
C GLN A 175 18.82 15.09 -1.21
N VAL A 176 20.07 15.48 -0.99
CA VAL A 176 20.73 15.50 0.32
C VAL A 176 21.26 16.90 0.56
N GLY A 177 20.49 17.74 1.27
CA GLY A 177 20.76 19.18 1.32
C GLY A 177 20.76 19.80 -0.08
N PRO A 178 21.83 20.51 -0.53
CA PRO A 178 21.90 21.07 -1.88
C PRO A 178 22.26 20.03 -2.95
N TRP A 179 22.62 18.80 -2.55
CA TRP A 179 23.12 17.76 -3.44
C TRP A 179 21.96 16.96 -4.06
N THR A 180 22.21 16.34 -5.22
CA THR A 180 21.19 15.64 -6.01
C THR A 180 21.88 14.48 -6.68
N TRP A 181 21.36 13.30 -6.43
CA TRP A 181 21.94 12.03 -6.79
C TRP A 181 20.90 11.15 -7.44
N ILE A 182 21.36 10.21 -8.25
CA ILE A 182 20.54 9.12 -8.76
C ILE A 182 20.92 7.86 -8.00
N TYR A 183 20.00 7.34 -7.19
CA TYR A 183 20.19 6.07 -6.48
C TYR A 183 19.50 4.95 -7.26
N THR A 184 20.11 3.77 -7.32
CA THR A 184 19.51 2.56 -7.87
C THR A 184 19.63 1.43 -6.87
N PHE A 185 18.48 0.92 -6.40
CA PHE A 185 18.41 -0.21 -5.48
C PHE A 185 18.09 -1.50 -6.24
N HIS A 186 18.83 -2.56 -5.94
CA HIS A 186 18.71 -3.87 -6.57
C HIS A 186 18.06 -4.88 -5.62
N LYS A 187 17.42 -5.92 -6.18
CA LYS A 187 16.71 -6.95 -5.40
C LYS A 187 17.62 -7.78 -4.49
N ASP A 188 18.92 -7.82 -4.77
CA ASP A 188 19.92 -8.55 -4.01
C ASP A 188 20.44 -7.78 -2.78
N GLY A 189 19.82 -6.64 -2.45
CA GLY A 189 20.24 -5.79 -1.33
C GLY A 189 21.38 -4.83 -1.68
N THR A 190 21.87 -4.79 -2.93
CA THR A 190 22.88 -3.81 -3.35
C THR A 190 22.25 -2.48 -3.78
N ALA A 191 23.00 -1.40 -3.63
CA ALA A 191 22.64 -0.06 -4.04
C ALA A 191 23.79 0.60 -4.81
N LYS A 192 23.44 1.49 -5.74
CA LYS A 192 24.39 2.35 -6.47
C LYS A 192 23.95 3.78 -6.42
N TRP A 193 24.89 4.72 -6.45
CA TRP A 193 24.60 6.14 -6.62
C TRP A 193 25.40 6.74 -7.77
N THR A 194 24.90 7.84 -8.32
CA THR A 194 25.58 8.62 -9.37
C THR A 194 25.33 10.12 -9.18
N ASP A 195 26.40 10.93 -9.22
CA ASP A 195 26.31 12.40 -9.30
C ASP A 195 26.17 12.82 -10.76
N ILE A 196 24.99 13.34 -11.10
CA ILE A 196 24.71 13.79 -12.47
C ILE A 196 25.16 15.23 -12.75
N ARG A 197 25.61 15.98 -11.74
CA ARG A 197 25.90 17.42 -11.85
C ARG A 197 27.38 17.77 -11.95
N GLN A 198 28.28 16.86 -11.60
CA GLN A 198 29.72 17.09 -11.70
C GLN A 198 30.36 16.19 -12.75
N PRO A 199 30.86 16.74 -13.87
CA PRO A 199 31.78 16.04 -14.75
C PRO A 199 33.21 16.02 -14.16
N PRO A 200 33.93 14.89 -14.19
CA PRO A 200 33.45 13.59 -14.62
C PRO A 200 32.50 12.97 -13.57
N THR A 201 31.44 12.33 -14.06
CA THR A 201 30.39 11.70 -13.26
C THR A 201 30.98 10.83 -12.17
N GLN A 202 30.67 11.14 -10.92
CA GLN A 202 31.06 10.32 -9.78
C GLN A 202 30.01 9.25 -9.51
N SER A 203 30.46 8.07 -9.10
CA SER A 203 29.57 6.97 -8.77
C SER A 203 30.16 6.12 -7.66
N GLY A 204 29.29 5.46 -6.91
CA GLY A 204 29.69 4.52 -5.87
C GLY A 204 28.66 3.44 -5.62
N GLY A 205 29.00 2.56 -4.69
CA GLY A 205 28.20 1.40 -4.30
C GLY A 205 27.84 1.43 -2.83
N GLY A 206 26.93 0.54 -2.48
CA GLY A 206 26.52 0.29 -1.11
C GLY A 206 25.57 -0.89 -1.02
N LYS A 207 24.97 -1.02 0.16
CA LYS A 207 23.93 -2.01 0.47
C LYS A 207 22.74 -1.32 1.11
N TRP A 208 21.60 -1.95 1.01
CA TRP A 208 20.39 -1.53 1.71
C TRP A 208 19.75 -2.71 2.42
N ASP A 209 19.06 -2.41 3.51
CA ASP A 209 18.26 -3.37 4.27
C ASP A 209 16.95 -2.73 4.74
N ASN A 210 15.88 -3.51 4.79
CA ASN A 210 14.60 -3.05 5.33
C ASN A 210 14.45 -3.58 6.74
N THR A 211 14.59 -2.70 7.73
CA THR A 211 14.52 -3.07 9.14
C THR A 211 13.09 -3.22 9.66
N GLY A 212 12.09 -2.90 8.83
CA GLY A 212 10.67 -2.78 9.18
C GLY A 212 10.28 -1.37 9.63
N ASP A 213 11.21 -0.65 10.28
CA ASP A 213 11.00 0.71 10.79
C ASP A 213 11.54 1.78 9.82
N PHE A 214 12.63 1.47 9.12
CA PHE A 214 13.24 2.32 8.11
C PHE A 214 13.94 1.46 7.04
N LEU A 215 14.20 2.07 5.89
CA LEU A 215 15.15 1.55 4.92
C LEU A 215 16.54 2.04 5.30
N GLU A 216 17.39 1.14 5.78
CA GLU A 216 18.79 1.44 6.06
C GLU A 216 19.62 1.32 4.78
N ILE A 217 20.50 2.28 4.54
CA ILE A 217 21.38 2.30 3.37
C ILE A 217 22.80 2.56 3.87
N SER A 218 23.71 1.65 3.57
CA SER A 218 25.14 1.79 3.88
C SER A 218 25.92 1.98 2.59
N TRP A 219 26.55 3.14 2.45
CA TRP A 219 27.40 3.49 1.32
C TRP A 219 28.86 3.15 1.61
N ASP A 220 29.53 2.55 0.64
CA ASP A 220 30.95 2.22 0.74
C ASP A 220 31.81 3.50 0.73
N SER A 221 33.02 3.41 1.26
CA SER A 221 34.02 4.46 1.06
C SER A 221 34.36 4.59 -0.43
N TRP A 222 34.62 5.81 -0.89
CA TRP A 222 34.94 6.08 -2.29
C TRP A 222 36.04 7.13 -2.42
N THR A 223 36.63 7.23 -3.61
CA THR A 223 37.68 8.21 -3.91
C THR A 223 37.18 9.11 -5.02
N ASP A 224 37.28 10.42 -4.85
CA ASP A 224 36.87 11.37 -5.87
C ASP A 224 37.89 11.51 -7.00
N VAL A 225 37.51 12.30 -7.99
CA VAL A 225 38.30 12.54 -9.22
C VAL A 225 39.63 13.24 -8.95
N ARG A 226 39.80 13.84 -7.77
CA ARG A 226 41.04 14.49 -7.29
C ARG A 226 41.91 13.54 -6.47
N GLY A 227 41.41 12.34 -6.19
CA GLY A 227 42.09 11.35 -5.34
C GLY A 227 41.75 11.47 -3.85
N ASP A 228 40.81 12.34 -3.47
CA ASP A 228 40.41 12.50 -2.08
C ASP A 228 39.56 11.31 -1.63
N LYS A 229 39.92 10.68 -0.51
CA LYS A 229 39.16 9.56 0.07
C LYS A 229 38.02 10.08 0.93
N HIS A 230 36.82 9.60 0.64
CA HIS A 230 35.60 9.87 1.39
C HIS A 230 35.21 8.61 2.17
N PRO A 231 34.97 8.71 3.49
CA PRO A 231 34.52 7.57 4.27
C PRO A 231 33.13 7.12 3.81
N GLY A 232 32.81 5.86 4.08
CA GLY A 232 31.45 5.36 3.92
C GLY A 232 30.45 6.15 4.77
N SER A 233 29.18 6.09 4.41
CA SER A 233 28.11 6.79 5.13
C SER A 233 26.88 5.92 5.27
N GLN A 234 25.99 6.30 6.18
CA GLN A 234 24.74 5.59 6.42
C GLN A 234 23.56 6.54 6.31
N GLU A 235 22.49 6.09 5.67
CA GLU A 235 21.22 6.78 5.56
C GLU A 235 20.10 5.91 6.11
N GLN A 236 19.06 6.55 6.63
CA GLN A 236 17.82 5.89 7.02
C GLN A 236 16.66 6.61 6.36
N TRP A 237 15.86 5.91 5.56
CA TRP A 237 14.65 6.48 4.96
C TRP A 237 13.41 5.98 5.68
N ASP A 238 12.48 6.88 5.90
CA ASP A 238 11.26 6.58 6.64
C ASP A 238 10.38 5.58 5.88
N LEU A 239 9.91 4.55 6.58
CA LEU A 239 8.89 3.68 6.05
C LEU A 239 7.49 4.16 6.45
N PRO A 240 6.47 3.88 5.62
CA PRO A 240 6.55 3.21 4.32
C PRO A 240 7.02 4.16 3.21
N LEU A 241 7.64 3.57 2.19
CA LEU A 241 8.18 4.33 1.06
C LEU A 241 7.09 5.03 0.25
N LYS A 242 7.39 6.23 -0.25
CA LYS A 242 6.50 7.09 -1.04
C LYS A 242 7.08 7.35 -2.43
N PHE A 243 6.22 7.50 -3.44
CA PHE A 243 6.67 7.82 -4.80
C PHE A 243 7.34 9.20 -4.89
N SER A 244 6.88 10.15 -4.07
CA SER A 244 7.37 11.52 -4.03
C SER A 244 7.37 12.02 -2.59
N GLY A 245 8.32 12.91 -2.27
CA GLY A 245 8.44 13.45 -0.92
C GLY A 245 8.78 12.37 0.11
N GLN A 246 9.49 11.32 -0.32
CA GLN A 246 10.10 10.36 0.58
C GLN A 246 11.08 11.12 1.47
N GLN A 247 11.09 10.84 2.77
CA GLN A 247 11.98 11.48 3.73
C GLN A 247 13.00 10.48 4.28
N GLY A 248 14.12 11.01 4.75
CA GLY A 248 15.14 10.23 5.43
C GLY A 248 16.17 11.13 6.10
N THR A 249 17.13 10.50 6.77
CA THR A 249 18.20 11.17 7.48
C THR A 249 19.54 10.55 7.14
N LEU A 250 20.54 11.39 6.88
CA LEU A 250 21.95 10.99 6.81
C LEU A 250 22.51 10.88 8.23
N ILE A 251 22.85 9.65 8.64
CA ILE A 251 23.32 9.33 9.99
C ILE A 251 24.69 9.97 10.26
N GLY A 252 24.86 10.49 11.47
CA GLY A 252 26.06 11.21 11.90
C GLY A 252 26.12 12.68 11.44
N GLN A 253 25.39 13.06 10.39
CA GLN A 253 25.33 14.45 9.91
C GLN A 253 23.97 15.13 10.14
N GLY A 254 22.91 14.38 10.45
CA GLY A 254 21.58 14.91 10.71
C GLY A 254 20.93 15.63 9.52
N ARG A 255 21.41 15.38 8.30
CA ARG A 255 20.88 16.03 7.10
C ARG A 255 19.61 15.35 6.63
N ILE A 256 18.61 16.16 6.29
CA ILE A 256 17.36 15.69 5.70
C ILE A 256 17.62 15.23 4.27
N ILE A 257 17.10 14.05 3.97
CA ILE A 257 17.07 13.46 2.65
C ILE A 257 15.64 13.59 2.13
N THR A 258 15.49 14.02 0.88
CA THR A 258 14.23 13.87 0.17
C THR A 258 14.42 13.04 -1.09
N ALA A 259 13.51 12.12 -1.37
CA ALA A 259 13.62 11.26 -2.54
C ALA A 259 12.30 11.16 -3.31
N SER A 260 12.42 10.93 -4.60
CA SER A 260 11.30 10.63 -5.49
C SER A 260 11.69 9.47 -6.41
N LYS A 261 10.82 8.47 -6.50
CA LYS A 261 11.06 7.30 -7.34
C LYS A 261 10.85 7.67 -8.80
N LEU A 262 11.82 7.35 -9.66
CA LEU A 262 11.68 7.50 -11.10
C LEU A 262 10.77 6.39 -11.62
N ARG A 263 9.85 6.75 -12.53
CA ARG A 263 8.91 5.82 -13.14
C ARG A 263 9.56 4.98 -14.22
#